data_AF-A0A3Q2WL34-F1
#
_entry.id   AF-A0A3Q2WL34-F1
#
_cell.length_a   1.000
_cell.length_b   1.000
_cell.length_c   1.000
_cell.angle_alpha   90.00
_cell.angle_beta   90.00
_cell.angle_gamma   90.00
#
_symmetry.space_group_name_H-M   'P 1'
#
loop_
_entity.id
_entity.type
_entity.pdbx_description
1 polymer ?
#
loop_
_entity_poly.entity_id
_entity_poly.type
_entity_poly.pdbx_seq_one_letter_code
_entity_poly.pdbx_strand_id
1 'polypeptide(L)'
;MLDVFSSLTGGQSSSVPPEPRSLRQTGPSFPHKARGILQPLRPAMKQTLSELMRMSRICRMIFATCLGSFILVIFYFQSMFQPVMRRNPFMVEGCCRKGSRNALQELYNPTQTELSGAAVLHQARRDQVVDACRVYSASSRKRRVLTPGDLKHLVVDEDHELIYCYVPKVACTNWKRVMMVLTGRGKYSDPMEIPSNEAHVPSNLKTLNQYSIAEINHRLKNYLKFLFVREPFERLVSAYRNKFTLKYNSSFHKRFGTRIIRRYRKNATQDALLNGADVKFKEFIEYLVDPATQRDGLNEHWQTVYQLCHPCHIHYDMVGKYETLEEDANYLLQLVGVGDSLRFPTYAKSTRTTDAMTAQFFSNISTQQQIQLYQLYKLDFLMFNYSIPSYLRSE
;
A
#
# COMPACT_ATOMS: atom_id res chain seq x y z
N MET A 1 -6.10 21.35 -8.93
CA MET A 1 -5.13 20.25 -9.02
C MET A 1 -3.77 20.92 -9.20
N LEU A 2 -2.99 21.06 -8.13
CA LEU A 2 -1.67 21.70 -8.18
C LEU A 2 -0.64 20.59 -8.34
N ASP A 3 0.24 20.72 -9.33
CA ASP A 3 1.38 19.82 -9.53
C ASP A 3 2.12 19.61 -8.20
N VAL A 4 2.31 18.35 -7.81
CA VAL A 4 3.03 17.96 -6.59
C VAL A 4 4.50 18.39 -6.67
N PHE A 5 5.00 18.74 -7.86
CA PHE A 5 6.30 19.34 -8.10
C PHE A 5 6.21 20.37 -9.22
N SER A 6 6.43 21.66 -8.92
CA SER A 6 6.68 22.67 -9.95
C SER A 6 8.06 23.25 -9.72
N SER A 7 9.00 22.93 -10.62
CA SER A 7 10.15 23.75 -11.03
C SER A 7 11.00 23.00 -12.08
N LEU A 8 11.33 23.69 -13.17
CA LEU A 8 12.32 23.38 -14.22
C LEU A 8 11.83 22.50 -15.40
N THR A 9 11.32 23.15 -16.45
CA THR A 9 12.09 23.43 -17.69
C THR A 9 11.26 24.35 -18.59
N GLY A 10 11.81 25.52 -18.94
CA GLY A 10 11.27 26.38 -19.99
C GLY A 10 11.70 25.88 -21.37
N GLY A 11 10.82 26.01 -22.35
CA GLY A 11 11.10 25.71 -23.76
C GLY A 11 9.82 25.78 -24.59
N GLN A 12 9.63 26.90 -25.28
CA GLN A 12 8.55 27.18 -26.23
C GLN A 12 8.62 26.24 -27.45
N SER A 13 7.47 25.87 -28.03
CA SER A 13 6.99 26.37 -29.34
C SER A 13 6.05 25.38 -30.06
N SER A 14 4.79 25.80 -30.19
CA SER A 14 3.91 25.80 -31.38
C SER A 14 3.83 24.64 -32.40
N SER A 15 2.56 24.32 -32.68
CA SER A 15 1.88 24.13 -33.98
C SER A 15 1.50 22.71 -34.45
N VAL A 16 0.27 22.65 -34.95
CA VAL A 16 -0.63 21.56 -35.36
C VAL A 16 -0.98 21.82 -36.86
N PRO A 17 -1.71 20.95 -37.57
CA PRO A 17 -1.40 19.68 -38.26
C PRO A 17 -1.36 19.90 -39.82
N PRO A 18 -1.48 18.90 -40.72
CA PRO A 18 -2.79 18.27 -41.02
C PRO A 18 -2.76 16.78 -41.53
N GLU A 19 -3.86 16.07 -41.30
CA GLU A 19 -4.40 14.97 -42.15
C GLU A 19 -5.19 15.57 -43.34
N PRO A 20 -5.80 14.86 -44.31
CA PRO A 20 -5.88 13.40 -44.56
C PRO A 20 -5.66 13.03 -46.05
N ARG A 21 -5.70 11.73 -46.40
CA ARG A 21 -6.37 11.28 -47.64
C ARG A 21 -6.61 9.77 -47.68
N SER A 22 -7.88 9.44 -47.86
CA SER A 22 -8.44 8.15 -48.23
C SER A 22 -8.18 7.83 -49.72
N LEU A 23 -8.11 6.54 -50.06
CA LEU A 23 -8.46 5.94 -51.36
C LEU A 23 -8.46 4.41 -51.18
N ARG A 24 -9.66 3.82 -51.05
CA ARG A 24 -10.35 2.98 -52.04
C ARG A 24 -9.69 1.63 -52.38
N GLN A 25 -10.43 0.61 -51.96
CA GLN A 25 -10.56 -0.74 -52.50
C GLN A 25 -10.44 -0.80 -54.03
N THR A 26 -9.73 -1.82 -54.52
CA THR A 26 -10.17 -2.64 -55.66
C THR A 26 -9.54 -4.04 -55.51
N GLY A 27 -10.38 -5.08 -55.50
CA GLY A 27 -9.95 -6.46 -55.76
C GLY A 27 -9.92 -6.71 -57.27
N PRO A 28 -9.39 -7.86 -57.70
CA PRO A 28 -10.22 -8.69 -58.58
C PRO A 28 -10.18 -10.19 -58.26
N SER A 29 -11.40 -10.74 -58.25
CA SER A 29 -11.88 -12.01 -58.82
C SER A 29 -10.90 -13.05 -59.37
N PHE A 30 -11.11 -14.28 -58.89
CA PHE A 30 -10.76 -15.58 -59.47
C PHE A 30 -11.20 -15.80 -60.93
N PRO A 31 -10.60 -16.80 -61.61
CA PRO A 31 -11.45 -17.90 -62.07
C PRO A 31 -10.88 -19.32 -61.87
N HIS A 32 -11.80 -20.18 -61.43
CA HIS A 32 -12.08 -21.59 -61.76
C HIS A 32 -11.01 -22.65 -62.15
N LYS A 33 -11.10 -23.72 -61.34
CA LYS A 33 -11.20 -25.17 -61.67
C LYS A 33 -9.99 -25.88 -62.31
N ALA A 34 -9.42 -26.81 -61.53
CA ALA A 34 -9.21 -28.18 -61.98
C ALA A 34 -9.36 -29.17 -60.80
N ARG A 35 -10.12 -30.24 -61.05
CA ARG A 35 -10.38 -31.37 -60.16
C ARG A 35 -9.19 -32.32 -60.13
N GLY A 36 -9.00 -32.97 -58.99
CA GLY A 36 -8.63 -34.38 -58.91
C GLY A 36 -7.19 -34.67 -58.50
N ILE A 37 -7.02 -35.22 -57.29
CA ILE A 37 -6.65 -36.62 -57.02
C ILE A 37 -6.07 -36.68 -55.60
N LEU A 38 -6.79 -37.36 -54.70
CA LEU A 38 -6.23 -37.86 -53.44
C LEU A 38 -5.21 -38.95 -53.75
N GLN A 39 -3.98 -38.83 -53.24
CA GLN A 39 -3.14 -39.97 -52.82
C GLN A 39 -2.05 -39.49 -51.83
N PRO A 40 -1.50 -40.39 -50.99
CA PRO A 40 -1.13 -40.06 -49.61
C PRO A 40 0.35 -39.71 -49.40
N LEU A 41 0.59 -38.89 -48.38
CA LEU A 41 1.91 -38.61 -47.79
C LEU A 41 2.56 -39.88 -47.21
N ARG A 42 3.76 -40.22 -47.70
CA ARG A 42 4.91 -40.96 -47.10
C ARG A 42 5.44 -42.05 -48.05
N PRO A 43 6.74 -41.99 -48.43
CA PRO A 43 7.77 -42.54 -47.55
C PRO A 43 9.12 -41.79 -47.60
N ALA A 44 9.17 -40.48 -47.32
CA ALA A 44 10.46 -39.76 -47.22
C ALA A 44 11.30 -40.13 -45.98
N MET A 45 10.69 -40.74 -44.94
CA MET A 45 11.36 -41.05 -43.67
C MET A 45 12.15 -42.38 -43.69
N LYS A 46 11.90 -43.25 -44.67
CA LYS A 46 12.59 -44.56 -44.77
C LYS A 46 13.94 -44.46 -45.49
N GLN A 47 14.11 -43.51 -46.41
CA GLN A 47 15.38 -43.29 -47.11
C GLN A 47 16.45 -42.64 -46.23
N THR A 48 16.08 -41.72 -45.32
CA THR A 48 17.03 -41.05 -44.42
C THR A 48 17.63 -41.96 -43.35
N LEU A 49 16.89 -42.97 -42.89
CA LEU A 49 17.37 -43.97 -41.93
C LEU A 49 18.39 -44.96 -42.55
N SER A 50 18.26 -45.24 -43.85
CA SER A 50 19.18 -46.11 -44.59
C SER A 50 20.55 -45.44 -44.80
N GLU A 51 20.56 -44.15 -45.14
CA GLU A 51 21.78 -43.34 -45.32
C GLU A 51 22.57 -43.18 -44.00
N LEU A 52 21.88 -43.06 -42.85
CA LEU A 52 22.51 -42.93 -41.53
C LEU A 52 23.28 -44.22 -41.12
N MET A 53 22.85 -45.39 -41.62
CA MET A 53 23.51 -46.68 -41.35
C MET A 53 24.74 -46.93 -42.25
N ARG A 54 24.91 -46.16 -43.32
CA ARG A 54 26.04 -46.27 -44.27
C ARG A 54 27.25 -45.39 -43.88
N MET A 55 27.09 -44.56 -42.85
CA MET A 55 28.12 -43.66 -42.32
C MET A 55 29.16 -44.41 -41.46
N SER A 56 30.43 -44.02 -41.59
CA SER A 56 31.52 -44.54 -40.75
C SER A 56 31.19 -44.35 -39.26
N ARG A 57 31.75 -45.21 -38.39
CA ARG A 57 31.49 -45.12 -36.93
C ARG A 57 31.79 -43.72 -36.37
N ILE A 58 32.79 -43.04 -36.94
CA ILE A 58 33.21 -41.68 -36.58
C ILE A 58 32.11 -40.67 -36.96
N CYS A 59 31.57 -40.73 -38.18
CA CYS A 59 30.48 -39.84 -38.61
C CYS A 59 29.21 -40.02 -37.77
N ARG A 60 28.88 -41.26 -37.36
CA ARG A 60 27.73 -41.54 -36.49
C ARG A 60 27.91 -40.96 -35.08
N MET A 61 29.12 -41.03 -34.52
CA MET A 61 29.40 -40.39 -33.23
C MET A 61 29.30 -38.86 -33.32
N ILE A 62 29.86 -38.26 -34.37
CA ILE A 62 29.80 -36.79 -34.57
C ILE A 62 28.35 -36.33 -34.68
N PHE A 63 27.53 -37.03 -35.47
CA PHE A 63 26.11 -36.70 -35.60
C PHE A 63 25.35 -36.84 -34.28
N ALA A 64 25.63 -37.90 -33.50
CA ALA A 64 25.03 -38.09 -32.18
C ALA A 64 25.43 -37.00 -31.18
N THR A 65 26.70 -36.57 -31.18
CA THR A 65 27.18 -35.49 -30.31
C THR A 65 26.60 -34.13 -30.70
N CYS A 66 26.48 -33.85 -32.00
CA CYS A 66 25.86 -32.61 -32.48
C CYS A 66 24.36 -32.58 -32.18
N LEU A 67 23.65 -33.69 -32.37
CA LEU A 67 22.23 -33.80 -32.05
C LEU A 67 21.98 -33.68 -30.54
N GLY A 68 22.81 -34.33 -29.73
CA GLY A 68 22.75 -34.22 -28.27
C GLY A 68 23.01 -32.79 -27.78
N SER A 69 24.00 -32.10 -28.36
CA SER A 69 24.30 -30.70 -28.04
C SER A 69 23.16 -29.77 -28.45
N PHE A 70 22.55 -30.01 -29.62
CA PHE A 70 21.41 -29.21 -30.09
C PHE A 70 20.16 -29.42 -29.21
N ILE A 71 19.91 -30.66 -28.77
CA ILE A 71 18.82 -30.98 -27.84
C ILE A 71 19.05 -30.31 -26.48
N LEU A 72 20.28 -30.32 -25.95
CA LEU A 72 20.62 -29.63 -24.70
C LEU A 72 20.44 -28.11 -24.82
N VAL A 73 20.79 -27.52 -25.95
CA VAL A 73 20.55 -26.09 -26.22
C VAL A 73 19.05 -25.79 -26.31
N ILE A 74 18.24 -26.67 -26.93
CA ILE A 74 16.78 -26.54 -26.95
C ILE A 74 16.22 -26.63 -25.53
N PHE A 75 16.65 -27.61 -24.71
CA PHE A 75 16.19 -27.71 -23.32
C PHE A 75 16.66 -26.53 -22.47
N TYR A 76 17.87 -26.02 -22.69
CA TYR A 76 18.39 -24.83 -22.03
C TYR A 76 17.54 -23.61 -22.38
N PHE A 77 17.25 -23.37 -23.66
CA PHE A 77 16.38 -22.26 -24.08
C PHE A 77 14.92 -22.49 -23.68
N GLN A 78 14.39 -23.70 -23.70
CA GLN A 78 13.06 -24.01 -23.15
C GLN A 78 13.01 -23.77 -21.64
N SER A 79 14.08 -24.05 -20.89
CA SER A 79 14.14 -23.75 -19.45
C SER A 79 14.30 -22.25 -19.16
N MET A 80 14.97 -21.50 -20.05
CA MET A 80 15.14 -20.05 -19.96
C MET A 80 13.90 -19.28 -20.45
N PHE A 81 13.11 -19.85 -21.38
CA PHE A 81 11.91 -19.25 -21.97
C PHE A 81 10.60 -19.89 -21.53
N GLN A 82 10.62 -20.88 -20.64
CA GLN A 82 9.43 -21.19 -19.86
C GLN A 82 9.29 -20.10 -18.79
N PRO A 83 8.28 -19.21 -18.88
CA PRO A 83 7.82 -18.57 -17.66
C PRO A 83 7.43 -19.73 -16.74
N VAL A 84 7.87 -19.70 -15.49
CA VAL A 84 7.34 -20.59 -14.45
C VAL A 84 5.86 -20.22 -14.27
N MET A 85 5.03 -20.67 -15.20
CA MET A 85 3.58 -20.74 -15.09
C MET A 85 3.32 -22.04 -14.34
N ARG A 86 3.69 -22.05 -13.05
CA ARG A 86 2.89 -22.81 -12.10
C ARG A 86 1.50 -22.20 -12.20
N ARG A 87 0.57 -22.97 -12.77
CA ARG A 87 -0.85 -22.64 -12.83
C ARG A 87 -1.31 -22.45 -11.38
N ASN A 88 -1.32 -21.20 -10.93
CA ASN A 88 -1.75 -20.81 -9.61
C ASN A 88 -3.28 -20.95 -9.56
N PRO A 89 -3.87 -21.53 -8.50
CA PRO A 89 -5.32 -21.53 -8.29
C PRO A 89 -5.90 -20.11 -8.14
N PHE A 90 -5.04 -19.10 -7.94
CA PHE A 90 -5.41 -17.69 -7.75
C PHE A 90 -5.43 -16.85 -9.04
N MET A 91 -4.95 -17.36 -10.18
CA MET A 91 -5.33 -16.77 -11.48
C MET A 91 -6.68 -17.35 -11.88
N VAL A 92 -7.72 -16.91 -11.19
CA VAL A 92 -9.06 -16.92 -11.77
C VAL A 92 -8.97 -16.07 -13.04
N GLU A 93 -9.52 -16.57 -14.13
CA GLU A 93 -9.82 -15.92 -15.42
C GLU A 93 -10.69 -14.64 -15.29
N GLY A 94 -10.72 -13.99 -14.12
CA GLY A 94 -11.60 -12.90 -13.73
C GLY A 94 -10.92 -11.56 -13.43
N CYS A 95 -9.65 -11.53 -12.99
CA CYS A 95 -8.95 -10.26 -12.81
C CYS A 95 -8.30 -9.85 -14.13
N CYS A 96 -8.76 -8.73 -14.68
CA CYS A 96 -8.40 -8.18 -15.99
C CYS A 96 -9.05 -8.89 -17.20
N ARG A 97 -10.39 -9.06 -17.19
CA ARG A 97 -11.11 -9.02 -18.48
C ARG A 97 -10.82 -7.66 -19.13
N LYS A 98 -10.37 -7.64 -20.38
CA LYS A 98 -10.36 -6.42 -21.21
C LYS A 98 -11.77 -5.80 -21.14
N GLY A 99 -11.94 -4.73 -20.37
CA GLY A 99 -13.25 -4.10 -20.07
C GLY A 99 -13.71 -4.14 -18.60
N SER A 100 -12.96 -4.75 -17.68
CA SER A 100 -13.23 -4.69 -16.23
C SER A 100 -12.80 -3.32 -15.66
N ARG A 101 -13.68 -2.68 -14.88
CA ARG A 101 -13.42 -1.38 -14.23
C ARG A 101 -12.39 -1.56 -13.12
N ASN A 102 -11.46 -0.62 -12.98
CA ASN A 102 -10.54 -0.63 -11.83
C ASN A 102 -11.24 -0.12 -10.56
N ALA A 103 -10.63 -0.34 -9.39
CA ALA A 103 -11.24 -0.02 -8.09
C ALA A 103 -11.61 1.48 -7.97
N LEU A 104 -10.78 2.36 -8.53
CA LEU A 104 -11.04 3.80 -8.57
C LEU A 104 -12.28 4.14 -9.41
N GLN A 105 -12.42 3.52 -10.59
CA GLN A 105 -13.59 3.69 -11.45
C GLN A 105 -14.86 3.13 -10.80
N GLU A 106 -14.76 2.01 -10.10
CA GLU A 106 -15.89 1.40 -9.38
C GLU A 106 -16.36 2.30 -8.23
N LEU A 107 -15.43 2.89 -7.48
CA LEU A 107 -15.76 3.83 -6.40
C LEU A 107 -16.54 5.07 -6.91
N TYR A 108 -16.12 5.64 -8.05
CA TYR A 108 -16.73 6.86 -8.58
C TYR A 108 -17.95 6.64 -9.47
N ASN A 109 -18.11 5.46 -10.06
CA ASN A 109 -19.37 5.07 -10.69
C ASN A 109 -19.67 3.59 -10.39
N PRO A 110 -20.41 3.31 -9.30
CA PRO A 110 -20.66 1.96 -8.83
C PRO A 110 -21.68 1.24 -9.71
N THR A 111 -21.48 -0.06 -9.91
CA THR A 111 -22.39 -0.94 -10.66
C THR A 111 -23.51 -1.53 -9.81
N GLN A 112 -23.34 -1.60 -8.48
CA GLN A 112 -24.31 -2.19 -7.55
C GLN A 112 -24.83 -1.18 -6.52
N THR A 113 -26.13 -1.27 -6.21
CA THR A 113 -26.86 -0.34 -5.33
C THR A 113 -26.52 -0.48 -3.84
N GLU A 114 -26.09 -1.66 -3.37
CA GLU A 114 -25.66 -1.86 -1.97
C GLU A 114 -24.41 -1.05 -1.60
N LEU A 115 -23.55 -0.72 -2.59
CA LEU A 115 -22.41 0.17 -2.37
C LEU A 115 -22.84 1.60 -2.03
N SER A 116 -24.11 1.99 -2.23
CA SER A 116 -24.53 3.40 -2.08
C SER A 116 -24.34 3.92 -0.65
N GLY A 117 -24.70 3.16 0.39
CA GLY A 117 -24.56 3.61 1.78
C GLY A 117 -23.11 3.83 2.20
N ALA A 118 -22.24 2.85 1.92
CA ALA A 118 -20.81 2.96 2.18
C ALA A 118 -20.13 4.02 1.29
N ALA A 119 -20.51 4.12 0.02
CA ALA A 119 -20.02 5.15 -0.90
C ALA A 119 -20.35 6.56 -0.40
N VAL A 120 -21.59 6.80 0.04
CA VAL A 120 -22.04 8.09 0.61
C VAL A 120 -21.26 8.39 1.90
N LEU A 121 -21.09 7.40 2.77
CA LEU A 121 -20.30 7.56 3.99
C LEU A 121 -18.84 7.93 3.69
N HIS A 122 -18.18 7.23 2.78
CA HIS A 122 -16.79 7.51 2.42
C HIS A 122 -16.65 8.82 1.63
N GLN A 123 -17.63 9.20 0.82
CA GLN A 123 -17.70 10.52 0.19
C GLN A 123 -17.75 11.63 1.26
N ALA A 124 -18.65 11.53 2.24
CA ALA A 124 -18.73 12.51 3.33
C ALA A 124 -17.41 12.61 4.12
N ARG A 125 -16.73 11.48 4.37
CA ARG A 125 -15.42 11.47 5.04
C ARG A 125 -14.33 12.12 4.18
N ARG A 126 -14.32 11.91 2.86
CA ARG A 126 -13.40 12.60 1.95
C ARG A 126 -13.63 14.11 1.93
N ASP A 127 -14.89 14.52 1.82
CA ASP A 127 -15.27 15.93 1.76
C ASP A 127 -14.86 16.65 3.04
N GLN A 128 -15.05 16.02 4.20
CA GLN A 128 -14.54 16.54 5.48
C GLN A 128 -13.02 16.79 5.45
N VAL A 129 -12.23 15.87 4.89
CA VAL A 129 -10.77 16.02 4.80
C VAL A 129 -10.43 17.21 3.90
N VAL A 130 -11.08 17.31 2.74
CA VAL A 130 -10.90 18.40 1.78
C VAL A 130 -11.24 19.75 2.41
N ASP A 131 -12.36 19.85 3.11
CA ASP A 131 -12.81 21.08 3.76
C ASP A 131 -11.86 21.50 4.89
N ALA A 132 -11.44 20.56 5.74
CA ALA A 132 -10.46 20.83 6.78
C ALA A 132 -9.12 21.32 6.19
N CYS A 133 -8.68 20.71 5.09
CA CYS A 133 -7.48 21.13 4.36
C CYS A 133 -7.62 22.53 3.75
N ARG A 134 -8.80 22.87 3.21
CA ARG A 134 -9.08 24.21 2.66
C ARG A 134 -9.02 25.28 3.74
N VAL A 135 -9.67 25.05 4.89
CA VAL A 135 -9.66 25.97 6.04
C VAL A 135 -8.24 26.14 6.60
N TYR A 136 -7.50 25.04 6.75
CA TYR A 136 -6.13 25.08 7.24
C TYR A 136 -5.18 25.78 6.25
N SER A 137 -5.30 25.51 4.96
CA SER A 137 -4.44 26.14 3.94
C SER A 137 -4.71 27.64 3.80
N ALA A 138 -5.96 28.08 4.02
CA ALA A 138 -6.27 29.52 4.05
C ALA A 138 -5.60 30.25 5.23
N SER A 139 -5.37 29.56 6.35
CA SER A 139 -4.69 30.11 7.53
C SER A 139 -3.16 29.92 7.52
N SER A 140 -2.65 28.98 6.72
CA SER A 140 -1.21 28.68 6.62
C SER A 140 -0.58 29.29 5.36
N ARG A 141 0.41 30.18 5.53
CA ARG A 141 1.13 30.81 4.40
C ARG A 141 2.22 29.94 3.77
N LYS A 142 2.43 28.70 4.24
CA LYS A 142 3.53 27.83 3.77
C LYS A 142 3.04 26.86 2.72
N ARG A 143 3.41 27.09 1.45
CA ARG A 143 3.35 26.08 0.40
C ARG A 143 4.49 25.08 0.61
N ARG A 144 4.17 23.85 1.00
CA ARG A 144 5.14 22.76 1.13
C ARG A 144 5.06 21.89 -0.13
N VAL A 145 6.22 21.53 -0.67
CA VAL A 145 6.36 20.53 -1.73
C VAL A 145 6.70 19.21 -1.05
N LEU A 146 6.05 18.11 -1.44
CA LEU A 146 6.35 16.80 -0.89
C LEU A 146 7.72 16.33 -1.39
N THR A 147 8.47 15.66 -0.54
CA THR A 147 9.74 15.01 -0.91
C THR A 147 9.52 13.49 -0.98
N PRO A 148 10.40 12.71 -1.64
CA PRO A 148 10.31 11.25 -1.57
C PRO A 148 10.27 10.72 -0.13
N GLY A 149 10.96 11.36 0.83
CA GLY A 149 10.91 10.98 2.24
C GLY A 149 9.51 11.05 2.87
N ASP A 150 8.66 11.94 2.36
CA ASP A 150 7.26 12.12 2.77
C ASP A 150 6.35 10.99 2.25
N LEU A 151 6.80 10.25 1.22
CA LEU A 151 6.01 9.21 0.54
C LEU A 151 6.31 7.79 1.04
N LYS A 152 7.16 7.64 2.05
CA LYS A 152 7.57 6.32 2.61
C LYS A 152 6.42 5.55 3.27
N HIS A 153 5.34 6.24 3.65
CA HIS A 153 4.17 5.61 4.27
C HIS A 153 3.17 5.05 3.26
N LEU A 154 3.38 5.29 1.96
CA LEU A 154 2.47 4.91 0.89
C LEU A 154 2.93 3.58 0.28
N VAL A 155 2.32 2.48 0.70
CA VAL A 155 2.54 1.15 0.12
C VAL A 155 1.79 1.07 -1.20
N VAL A 156 2.44 0.56 -2.24
CA VAL A 156 1.89 0.47 -3.60
C VAL A 156 1.59 -0.99 -3.94
N ASP A 157 0.41 -1.22 -4.50
CA ASP A 157 0.04 -2.45 -5.19
C ASP A 157 -0.18 -2.12 -6.67
N GLU A 158 0.69 -2.64 -7.53
CA GLU A 158 0.63 -2.44 -8.97
C GLU A 158 -0.48 -3.26 -9.62
N ASP A 159 -0.74 -4.47 -9.10
CA ASP A 159 -1.61 -5.44 -9.73
C ASP A 159 -3.08 -5.01 -9.60
N HIS A 160 -3.41 -4.30 -8.52
CA HIS A 160 -4.75 -3.78 -8.22
C HIS A 160 -4.86 -2.25 -8.30
N GLU A 161 -3.79 -1.55 -8.69
CA GLU A 161 -3.71 -0.09 -8.77
C GLU A 161 -4.10 0.61 -7.44
N LEU A 162 -3.50 0.18 -6.32
CA LEU A 162 -3.79 0.70 -4.99
C LEU A 162 -2.61 1.43 -4.35
N ILE A 163 -2.91 2.44 -3.54
CA ILE A 163 -1.98 3.08 -2.62
C ILE A 163 -2.57 3.07 -1.22
N TYR A 164 -1.90 2.38 -0.29
CA TYR A 164 -2.25 2.36 1.12
C TYR A 164 -1.31 3.27 1.92
N CYS A 165 -1.83 4.33 2.57
CA CYS A 165 -1.06 5.03 3.58
C CYS A 165 -1.13 4.32 4.93
N TYR A 166 -0.03 3.70 5.37
CA TYR A 166 -0.01 3.02 6.65
C TYR A 166 0.17 3.98 7.82
N VAL A 167 -0.80 3.97 8.74
CA VAL A 167 -0.76 4.69 10.01
C VAL A 167 -0.60 3.70 11.17
N PRO A 168 0.48 3.77 11.95
CA PRO A 168 0.64 2.88 13.09
C PRO A 168 -0.51 2.98 14.10
N LYS A 169 -0.86 1.83 14.68
CA LYS A 169 -1.95 1.66 15.68
C LYS A 169 -3.37 1.83 15.12
N VAL A 170 -3.48 1.78 13.79
CA VAL A 170 -4.76 1.74 13.06
C VAL A 170 -4.83 0.45 12.22
N ALA A 171 -4.62 -0.70 12.88
CA ALA A 171 -4.56 -2.02 12.23
C ALA A 171 -3.54 -2.14 11.08
N CYS A 172 -2.48 -1.32 11.08
CA CYS A 172 -1.49 -1.31 10.01
C CYS A 172 -0.82 -2.66 9.75
N THR A 173 -0.65 -3.51 10.76
CA THR A 173 -0.10 -4.86 10.59
C THR A 173 -1.05 -5.71 9.73
N ASN A 174 -2.36 -5.67 9.98
CA ASN A 174 -3.34 -6.41 9.20
C ASN A 174 -3.47 -5.88 7.78
N TRP A 175 -3.48 -4.56 7.60
CA TRP A 175 -3.43 -3.99 6.26
C TRP A 175 -2.17 -4.37 5.52
N LYS A 176 -0.99 -4.38 6.15
CA LYS A 176 0.25 -4.86 5.50
C LYS A 176 0.16 -6.33 5.10
N ARG A 177 -0.46 -7.18 5.92
CA ARG A 177 -0.69 -8.58 5.56
C ARG A 177 -1.63 -8.72 4.36
N VAL A 178 -2.73 -7.96 4.34
CA VAL A 178 -3.65 -7.88 3.19
C VAL A 178 -2.89 -7.45 1.94
N MET A 179 -2.10 -6.36 2.01
CA MET A 179 -1.26 -5.91 0.88
C MET A 179 -0.25 -6.97 0.44
N MET A 180 0.33 -7.74 1.37
CA MET A 180 1.25 -8.84 1.05
C MET A 180 0.55 -10.04 0.41
N VAL A 181 -0.71 -10.31 0.73
CA VAL A 181 -1.52 -11.31 0.01
C VAL A 181 -1.81 -10.84 -1.40
N LEU A 182 -2.26 -9.58 -1.56
CA LEU A 182 -2.58 -8.99 -2.87
C LEU A 182 -1.36 -8.94 -3.81
N THR A 183 -0.21 -8.49 -3.32
CA THR A 183 1.04 -8.34 -4.11
C THR A 183 1.91 -9.59 -4.12
N GLY A 184 1.61 -10.58 -3.28
CA GLY A 184 2.46 -11.75 -3.03
C GLY A 184 2.41 -12.81 -4.13
N ARG A 185 1.63 -12.61 -5.20
CA ARG A 185 1.51 -13.52 -6.35
C ARG A 185 1.26 -14.99 -5.95
N GLY A 186 0.44 -15.19 -4.92
CA GLY A 186 0.09 -16.51 -4.39
C GLY A 186 1.09 -17.10 -3.39
N LYS A 187 2.10 -16.33 -2.93
CA LYS A 187 2.95 -16.73 -1.79
C LYS A 187 2.14 -16.94 -0.51
N TYR A 188 1.09 -16.14 -0.34
CA TYR A 188 0.14 -16.22 0.79
C TYR A 188 -1.28 -16.19 0.25
N SER A 189 -2.17 -16.92 0.91
CA SER A 189 -3.61 -16.89 0.65
C SER A 189 -4.39 -16.28 1.81
N ASP A 190 -3.93 -16.46 3.05
CA ASP A 190 -4.56 -15.91 4.24
C ASP A 190 -3.62 -14.89 4.90
N PRO A 191 -4.06 -13.63 5.11
CA PRO A 191 -3.26 -12.64 5.83
C PRO A 191 -2.82 -13.10 7.23
N MET A 192 -3.56 -13.98 7.89
CA MET A 192 -3.24 -14.46 9.24
C MET A 192 -2.09 -15.47 9.28
N GLU A 193 -1.73 -16.08 8.15
CA GLU A 193 -0.54 -16.94 8.02
C GLU A 193 0.76 -16.12 8.09
N ILE A 194 0.70 -14.81 7.83
CA ILE A 194 1.85 -13.92 7.80
C ILE A 194 2.18 -13.45 9.24
N PRO A 195 3.34 -13.80 9.80
CA PRO A 195 3.76 -13.31 11.11
C PRO A 195 3.86 -11.78 11.18
N SER A 196 3.57 -11.21 12.34
CA SER A 196 3.56 -9.74 12.52
C SER A 196 4.92 -9.10 12.19
N ASN A 197 6.02 -9.72 12.63
CA ASN A 197 7.37 -9.25 12.31
C ASN A 197 7.66 -9.27 10.80
N GLU A 198 7.15 -10.28 10.06
CA GLU A 198 7.31 -10.38 8.61
C GLU A 198 6.53 -9.28 7.88
N ALA A 199 5.32 -8.95 8.34
CA ALA A 199 4.52 -7.84 7.81
C ALA A 199 5.18 -6.46 7.98
N HIS A 200 6.21 -6.35 8.81
CA HIS A 200 6.96 -5.12 9.07
C HIS A 200 8.34 -5.06 8.39
N VAL A 201 8.72 -6.08 7.60
CA VAL A 201 9.98 -6.09 6.86
C VAL A 201 9.87 -5.15 5.64
N PRO A 202 10.73 -4.12 5.51
CA PRO A 202 10.62 -3.13 4.43
C PRO A 202 10.70 -3.69 3.01
N SER A 203 11.40 -4.80 2.80
CA SER A 203 11.54 -5.42 1.46
C SER A 203 10.30 -6.16 0.99
N ASN A 204 9.32 -6.41 1.87
CA ASN A 204 8.13 -7.21 1.53
C ASN A 204 7.03 -6.38 0.84
N LEU A 205 7.07 -5.05 0.95
CA LEU A 205 6.08 -4.16 0.39
C LEU A 205 6.77 -2.95 -0.23
N LYS A 206 6.53 -2.72 -1.53
CA LYS A 206 7.10 -1.58 -2.23
C LYS A 206 6.38 -0.30 -1.84
N THR A 207 7.12 0.76 -1.55
CA THR A 207 6.59 2.07 -1.15
C THR A 207 6.81 3.11 -2.23
N LEU A 208 5.93 4.12 -2.29
CA LEU A 208 5.86 5.08 -3.38
C LEU A 208 7.17 5.89 -3.54
N ASN A 209 7.92 6.11 -2.46
CA ASN A 209 9.22 6.78 -2.50
C ASN A 209 10.34 5.99 -3.22
N GLN A 210 10.10 4.73 -3.57
CA GLN A 210 11.04 3.88 -4.29
C GLN A 210 10.88 3.97 -5.82
N TYR A 211 9.97 4.81 -6.31
CA TYR A 211 9.70 5.03 -7.72
C TYR A 211 10.30 6.37 -8.19
N SER A 212 10.50 6.50 -9.51
CA SER A 212 10.88 7.78 -10.11
C SER A 212 9.75 8.81 -9.97
N ILE A 213 10.07 10.11 -10.10
CA ILE A 213 9.08 11.18 -9.97
C ILE A 213 7.92 11.04 -10.96
N ALA A 214 8.22 10.65 -12.22
CA ALA A 214 7.19 10.43 -13.24
C ALA A 214 6.24 9.28 -12.85
N GLU A 215 6.81 8.19 -12.34
CA GLU A 215 6.06 7.02 -11.85
C GLU A 215 5.23 7.33 -10.59
N ILE A 216 5.74 8.17 -9.70
CA ILE A 216 5.01 8.66 -8.52
C ILE A 216 3.78 9.44 -8.97
N ASN A 217 3.95 10.42 -9.86
CA ASN A 217 2.85 11.25 -10.35
C ASN A 217 1.79 10.42 -11.08
N HIS A 218 2.21 9.43 -11.88
CA HIS A 218 1.30 8.50 -12.54
C HIS A 218 0.41 7.77 -11.52
N ARG A 219 1.01 7.19 -10.47
CA ARG A 219 0.28 6.43 -9.46
C ARG A 219 -0.63 7.30 -8.61
N LEU A 220 -0.14 8.46 -8.16
CA LEU A 220 -0.97 9.42 -7.42
C LEU A 220 -2.21 9.85 -8.20
N LYS A 221 -2.09 9.95 -9.54
CA LYS A 221 -3.21 10.31 -10.42
C LYS A 221 -4.19 9.16 -10.66
N ASN A 222 -3.68 7.94 -10.86
CA ASN A 222 -4.49 6.85 -11.43
C ASN A 222 -4.90 5.76 -10.44
N TYR A 223 -4.22 5.63 -9.28
CA TYR A 223 -4.46 4.52 -8.35
C TYR A 223 -5.47 4.91 -7.28
N LEU A 224 -6.25 3.96 -6.76
CA LEU A 224 -7.11 4.20 -5.60
C LEU A 224 -6.25 4.37 -4.36
N LYS A 225 -6.32 5.54 -3.74
CA LYS A 225 -5.56 5.90 -2.54
C LYS A 225 -6.45 5.79 -1.31
N PHE A 226 -6.04 5.02 -0.31
CA PHE A 226 -6.80 4.88 0.92
C PHE A 226 -5.92 4.99 2.16
N LEU A 227 -6.55 5.42 3.26
CA LEU A 227 -5.97 5.35 4.58
C LEU A 227 -7.03 4.96 5.61
N PHE A 228 -6.55 4.47 6.75
CA PHE A 228 -7.38 4.26 7.92
C PHE A 228 -6.91 5.17 9.05
N VAL A 229 -7.87 5.76 9.76
CA VAL A 229 -7.63 6.62 10.91
C VAL A 229 -8.28 6.08 12.16
N ARG A 230 -7.89 6.63 13.31
CA ARG A 230 -8.40 6.28 14.62
C ARG A 230 -8.48 7.54 15.45
N GLU A 231 -9.39 7.56 16.42
CA GLU A 231 -9.44 8.63 17.42
C GLU A 231 -8.01 8.91 17.95
N PRO A 232 -7.51 10.17 17.88
CA PRO A 232 -6.09 10.45 18.08
C PRO A 232 -5.54 10.01 19.44
N PHE A 233 -6.33 10.11 20.52
CA PHE A 233 -5.86 9.80 21.88
C PHE A 233 -5.93 8.32 22.20
N GLU A 234 -6.94 7.59 21.70
CA GLU A 234 -6.95 6.13 21.71
C GLU A 234 -5.75 5.57 20.95
N ARG A 235 -5.42 6.16 19.79
CA ARG A 235 -4.25 5.78 18.98
C ARG A 235 -2.96 6.02 19.77
N LEU A 236 -2.86 7.15 20.47
CA LEU A 236 -1.71 7.50 21.30
C LEU A 236 -1.54 6.54 22.48
N VAL A 237 -2.61 6.24 23.21
CA VAL A 237 -2.58 5.27 24.31
C VAL A 237 -2.24 3.87 23.79
N SER A 238 -2.76 3.46 22.63
CA SER A 238 -2.34 2.22 21.97
C SER A 238 -0.84 2.20 21.66
N ALA A 239 -0.28 3.33 21.20
CA ALA A 239 1.16 3.45 20.94
C ALA A 239 1.97 3.30 22.23
N TYR A 240 1.60 4.01 23.29
CA TYR A 240 2.26 3.94 24.59
C TYR A 240 2.24 2.52 25.15
N ARG A 241 1.05 1.89 25.23
CA ARG A 241 0.89 0.51 25.71
C ARG A 241 1.75 -0.45 24.89
N ASN A 242 1.72 -0.33 23.57
CA ASN A 242 2.51 -1.20 22.74
C ASN A 242 4.02 -1.02 22.94
N LYS A 243 4.52 0.21 23.14
CA LYS A 243 5.97 0.51 23.12
C LYS A 243 6.65 0.55 24.48
N PHE A 244 5.91 0.81 25.56
CA PHE A 244 6.49 1.04 26.87
C PHE A 244 5.97 0.10 27.97
N THR A 245 4.87 -0.64 27.77
CA THR A 245 4.35 -1.55 28.82
C THR A 245 4.69 -3.02 28.58
N LEU A 246 5.26 -3.36 27.42
CA LEU A 246 5.58 -4.74 27.05
C LEU A 246 7.09 -4.99 27.18
N LYS A 247 7.48 -5.85 28.11
CA LYS A 247 8.88 -6.10 28.49
C LYS A 247 9.82 -6.41 27.32
N TYR A 248 9.32 -7.07 26.27
CA TYR A 248 10.12 -7.48 25.12
C TYR A 248 10.53 -6.32 24.18
N ASN A 249 9.96 -5.12 24.31
CA ASN A 249 10.31 -3.95 23.47
C ASN A 249 11.57 -3.22 23.95
N SER A 250 12.62 -3.99 24.29
CA SER A 250 13.87 -3.48 24.84
C SER A 250 14.52 -2.39 23.98
N SER A 251 14.42 -2.48 22.65
CA SER A 251 14.95 -1.47 21.73
C SER A 251 14.26 -0.10 21.90
N PHE A 252 12.93 -0.07 22.06
CA PHE A 252 12.18 1.16 22.33
C PHE A 252 12.45 1.70 23.73
N HIS A 253 12.53 0.81 24.72
CA HIS A 253 12.85 1.18 26.10
C HIS A 253 14.22 1.84 26.19
N LYS A 254 15.24 1.25 25.55
CA LYS A 254 16.59 1.82 25.50
C LYS A 254 16.63 3.12 24.71
N ARG A 255 16.03 3.18 23.51
CA ARG A 255 16.10 4.35 22.61
C ARG A 255 15.31 5.55 23.11
N PHE A 256 14.06 5.33 23.54
CA PHE A 256 13.15 6.41 23.94
C PHE A 256 12.94 6.43 25.45
N GLY A 257 12.74 5.27 26.07
CA GLY A 257 12.40 5.22 27.49
C GLY A 257 13.48 5.79 28.41
N THR A 258 14.75 5.44 28.18
CA THR A 258 15.85 6.02 28.98
C THR A 258 15.96 7.54 28.79
N ARG A 259 15.74 8.05 27.57
CA ARG A 259 15.75 9.50 27.27
C ARG A 259 14.61 10.23 27.99
N ILE A 260 13.41 9.65 27.98
CA ILE A 260 12.23 10.19 28.66
C ILE A 260 12.48 10.23 30.16
N ILE A 261 12.88 9.10 30.76
CA ILE A 261 13.11 9.01 32.21
C ILE A 261 14.18 9.99 32.66
N ARG A 262 15.34 10.04 31.97
CA ARG A 262 16.43 10.97 32.30
C ARG A 262 15.99 12.42 32.36
N ARG A 263 15.02 12.81 31.52
CA ARG A 263 14.62 14.21 31.37
C ARG A 263 13.47 14.60 32.30
N TYR A 264 12.51 13.71 32.53
CA TYR A 264 11.25 14.07 33.19
C TYR A 264 11.06 13.41 34.56
N ARG A 265 11.77 12.31 34.86
CA ARG A 265 11.61 11.61 36.16
C ARG A 265 12.55 12.18 37.22
N LYS A 266 11.97 12.75 38.28
CA LYS A 266 12.71 13.13 39.48
C LYS A 266 13.11 11.87 40.27
N ASN A 267 14.36 11.84 40.77
CA ASN A 267 14.91 10.75 41.59
C ASN A 267 14.78 9.36 40.92
N ALA A 268 15.12 9.27 39.63
CA ALA A 268 15.08 8.01 38.90
C ALA A 268 16.09 7.00 39.47
N THR A 269 15.68 5.74 39.60
CA THR A 269 16.57 4.64 39.99
C THR A 269 17.60 4.39 38.90
N GLN A 270 18.76 3.84 39.28
CA GLN A 270 19.80 3.48 38.32
C GLN A 270 19.28 2.47 37.28
N ASP A 271 18.43 1.53 37.70
CA ASP A 271 17.77 0.57 36.81
C ASP A 271 16.90 1.28 35.75
N ALA A 272 16.06 2.23 36.16
CA ALA A 272 15.21 2.99 35.24
C ALA A 272 16.04 3.81 34.23
N LEU A 273 17.13 4.42 34.68
CA LEU A 273 18.05 5.21 33.83
C LEU A 273 18.81 4.36 32.80
N LEU A 274 19.08 3.10 33.14
CA LEU A 274 19.76 2.15 32.26
C LEU A 274 18.77 1.45 31.32
N ASN A 275 17.62 1.01 31.81
CA ASN A 275 16.70 0.13 31.09
C ASN A 275 15.54 0.83 30.40
N GLY A 276 14.99 1.90 30.99
CA GLY A 276 13.92 2.67 30.36
C GLY A 276 12.60 1.90 30.17
N ALA A 277 12.40 0.80 30.89
CA ALA A 277 11.29 -0.14 30.66
C ALA A 277 10.01 0.20 31.43
N ASP A 278 10.05 1.20 32.31
CA ASP A 278 8.97 1.57 33.22
C ASP A 278 8.53 3.04 33.06
N VAL A 279 8.69 3.59 31.85
CA VAL A 279 8.20 4.94 31.49
C VAL A 279 6.74 5.09 31.89
N LYS A 280 6.38 6.16 32.60
CA LYS A 280 5.00 6.47 32.96
C LYS A 280 4.31 7.24 31.83
N PHE A 281 3.00 7.07 31.70
CA PHE A 281 2.24 7.77 30.66
C PHE A 281 2.37 9.29 30.76
N LYS A 282 2.36 9.84 31.97
CA LYS A 282 2.61 11.28 32.20
C LYS A 282 3.97 11.75 31.66
N GLU A 283 5.04 10.98 31.89
CA GLU A 283 6.39 11.30 31.38
C GLU A 283 6.43 11.21 29.85
N PHE A 284 5.68 10.27 29.27
CA PHE A 284 5.51 10.18 27.83
C PHE A 284 4.75 11.39 27.25
N ILE A 285 3.69 11.88 27.91
CA ILE A 285 3.01 13.12 27.49
C ILE A 285 3.94 14.33 27.59
N GLU A 286 4.68 14.47 28.69
CA GLU A 286 5.69 15.54 28.86
C GLU A 286 6.72 15.53 27.73
N TYR A 287 7.19 14.34 27.34
CA TYR A 287 8.06 14.18 26.19
C TYR A 287 7.45 14.68 24.88
N LEU A 288 6.17 14.41 24.61
CA LEU A 288 5.50 14.79 23.35
C LEU A 288 5.23 16.29 23.24
N VAL A 289 4.87 16.94 24.35
CA VAL A 289 4.57 18.38 24.37
C VAL A 289 5.82 19.24 24.51
N ASP A 290 6.99 18.63 24.75
CA ASP A 290 8.28 19.32 24.82
C ASP A 290 8.67 19.92 23.45
N PRO A 291 8.89 21.24 23.35
CA PRO A 291 9.26 21.88 22.10
C PRO A 291 10.55 21.36 21.48
N ALA A 292 11.52 20.91 22.28
CA ALA A 292 12.76 20.33 21.76
C ALA A 292 12.50 18.98 21.10
N THR A 293 11.65 18.15 21.69
CA THR A 293 11.23 16.87 21.08
C THR A 293 10.50 17.09 19.76
N GLN A 294 9.61 18.08 19.69
CA GLN A 294 8.89 18.37 18.46
C GLN A 294 9.80 18.88 17.34
N ARG A 295 10.85 19.64 17.67
CA ARG A 295 11.87 20.07 16.71
C ARG A 295 12.71 18.91 16.15
N ASP A 296 13.05 17.94 17.00
CA ASP A 296 13.79 16.72 16.57
C ASP A 296 12.93 15.79 15.68
N GLY A 297 11.61 15.95 15.73
CA GLY A 297 10.65 15.12 15.03
C GLY A 297 10.14 13.95 15.87
N LEU A 298 8.85 13.64 15.73
CA LEU A 298 8.21 12.54 16.43
C LEU A 298 8.40 11.21 15.69
N ASN A 299 8.46 10.12 16.45
CA ASN A 299 8.45 8.77 15.89
C ASN A 299 7.09 8.47 15.23
N GLU A 300 7.09 7.70 14.15
CA GLU A 300 5.88 7.34 13.41
C GLU A 300 4.74 6.76 14.27
N HIS A 301 5.05 6.08 15.38
CA HIS A 301 4.03 5.48 16.23
C HIS A 301 3.16 6.50 16.96
N TRP A 302 3.65 7.71 17.19
CA TRP A 302 2.91 8.80 17.82
C TRP A 302 2.94 10.10 16.99
N GLN A 303 3.42 10.06 15.75
CA GLN A 303 3.32 11.16 14.80
C GLN A 303 1.88 11.29 14.27
N THR A 304 1.38 12.50 14.03
CA THR A 304 0.01 12.74 13.53
C THR A 304 -0.23 12.12 12.16
N VAL A 305 -1.47 11.72 11.88
CA VAL A 305 -1.87 11.22 10.55
C VAL A 305 -1.62 12.28 9.48
N TYR A 306 -1.91 13.54 9.80
CA TYR A 306 -1.62 14.68 8.94
C TYR A 306 -0.15 14.72 8.48
N GLN A 307 0.80 14.46 9.39
CA GLN A 307 2.23 14.46 9.06
C GLN A 307 2.71 13.17 8.39
N LEU A 308 2.04 12.03 8.60
CA LEU A 308 2.43 10.75 8.01
C LEU A 308 1.91 10.57 6.59
N CYS A 309 0.69 11.02 6.32
CA CYS A 309 -0.05 10.75 5.09
C CYS A 309 -0.25 11.99 4.22
N HIS A 310 0.06 13.19 4.71
CA HIS A 310 -0.07 14.44 3.95
C HIS A 310 -1.41 14.62 3.19
N PRO A 311 -2.58 14.40 3.83
CA PRO A 311 -3.89 14.42 3.18
C PRO A 311 -4.29 15.75 2.52
N CYS A 312 -3.62 16.86 2.83
CA CYS A 312 -3.81 18.13 2.11
C CYS A 312 -3.00 18.25 0.82
N HIS A 313 -2.06 17.34 0.57
CA HIS A 313 -1.25 17.27 -0.65
C HIS A 313 -1.58 16.01 -1.47
N ILE A 314 -2.07 14.95 -0.81
CA ILE A 314 -2.47 13.69 -1.43
C ILE A 314 -3.97 13.54 -1.28
N HIS A 315 -4.68 13.50 -2.41
CA HIS A 315 -6.11 13.24 -2.43
C HIS A 315 -6.35 11.76 -2.09
N TYR A 316 -7.02 11.47 -0.97
CA TYR A 316 -7.39 10.11 -0.62
C TYR A 316 -8.80 9.80 -1.11
N ASP A 317 -8.93 8.72 -1.86
CA ASP A 317 -10.18 8.24 -2.43
C ASP A 317 -11.00 7.46 -1.40
N MET A 318 -10.39 6.96 -0.32
CA MET A 318 -11.15 6.34 0.77
C MET A 318 -10.50 6.59 2.14
N VAL A 319 -11.33 7.01 3.09
CA VAL A 319 -10.94 7.20 4.49
C VAL A 319 -11.75 6.22 5.35
N GLY A 320 -11.08 5.18 5.81
CA GLY A 320 -11.62 4.22 6.77
C GLY A 320 -11.37 4.67 8.21
N LYS A 321 -12.20 4.22 9.14
CA LYS A 321 -12.07 4.48 10.58
C LYS A 321 -11.85 3.18 11.33
N TYR A 322 -11.02 3.21 12.36
CA TYR A 322 -10.76 2.06 13.21
C TYR A 322 -12.02 1.59 13.95
N GLU A 323 -12.94 2.52 14.19
CA GLU A 323 -14.22 2.26 14.85
C GLU A 323 -15.19 1.47 13.96
N THR A 324 -15.05 1.57 12.62
CA THR A 324 -15.83 0.84 11.59
C THR A 324 -14.89 0.01 10.70
N LEU A 325 -13.82 -0.53 11.30
CA LEU A 325 -12.68 -1.09 10.56
C LEU A 325 -13.08 -2.25 9.66
N GLU A 326 -13.96 -3.13 10.13
CA GLU A 326 -14.35 -4.33 9.41
C GLU A 326 -15.26 -3.99 8.23
N GLU A 327 -16.26 -3.15 8.45
CA GLU A 327 -17.19 -2.68 7.43
C GLU A 327 -16.45 -1.90 6.33
N ASP A 328 -15.60 -0.96 6.72
CA ASP A 328 -14.79 -0.17 5.79
C ASP A 328 -13.78 -1.06 5.04
N ALA A 329 -13.14 -2.01 5.71
CA ALA A 329 -12.19 -2.91 5.04
C ALA A 329 -12.88 -3.82 4.03
N ASN A 330 -14.04 -4.38 4.38
CA ASN A 330 -14.84 -5.20 3.48
C ASN A 330 -15.31 -4.40 2.26
N TYR A 331 -15.75 -3.16 2.45
CA TYR A 331 -16.12 -2.27 1.35
C TYR A 331 -14.94 -2.03 0.39
N LEU A 332 -13.74 -1.77 0.92
CA LEU A 332 -12.55 -1.63 0.06
C LEU A 332 -12.25 -2.92 -0.72
N LEU A 333 -12.27 -4.08 -0.06
CA LEU A 333 -11.98 -5.36 -0.73
C LEU A 333 -13.01 -5.70 -1.81
N GLN A 334 -14.28 -5.29 -1.63
CA GLN A 334 -15.31 -5.38 -2.66
C GLN A 334 -14.99 -4.47 -3.86
N LEU A 335 -14.59 -3.21 -3.63
CA LEU A 335 -14.18 -2.29 -4.70
C LEU A 335 -12.99 -2.82 -5.51
N VAL A 336 -12.08 -3.53 -4.85
CA VAL A 336 -10.91 -4.16 -5.49
C VAL A 336 -11.28 -5.42 -6.28
N GLY A 337 -12.49 -5.97 -6.07
CA GLY A 337 -12.94 -7.20 -6.72
C GLY A 337 -12.44 -8.49 -6.07
N VAL A 338 -11.98 -8.42 -4.82
CA VAL A 338 -11.43 -9.56 -4.05
C VAL A 338 -12.24 -9.89 -2.80
N GLY A 339 -13.38 -9.24 -2.59
CA GLY A 339 -14.20 -9.40 -1.38
C GLY A 339 -14.74 -10.83 -1.12
N ASP A 340 -14.81 -11.66 -2.16
CA ASP A 340 -15.24 -13.06 -2.05
C ASP A 340 -14.09 -14.01 -1.64
N SER A 341 -12.85 -13.68 -2.00
CA SER A 341 -11.68 -14.54 -1.81
C SER A 341 -10.75 -14.07 -0.68
N LEU A 342 -10.84 -12.80 -0.29
CA LEU A 342 -9.99 -12.19 0.74
C LEU A 342 -10.85 -11.48 1.78
N ARG A 343 -10.57 -11.75 3.06
CA ARG A 343 -11.22 -11.10 4.19
C ARG A 343 -10.21 -10.35 5.04
N PHE A 344 -10.66 -9.23 5.60
CA PHE A 344 -9.83 -8.46 6.51
C PHE A 344 -9.69 -9.19 7.85
N PRO A 345 -8.48 -9.32 8.41
CA PRO A 345 -8.31 -10.03 9.68
C PRO A 345 -8.93 -9.27 10.86
N THR A 346 -9.84 -9.93 11.57
CA THR A 346 -10.46 -9.40 12.79
C THR A 346 -9.75 -9.93 14.03
N TYR A 347 -9.55 -9.05 15.02
CA TYR A 347 -9.02 -9.43 16.33
C TYR A 347 -10.11 -9.37 17.40
N ALA A 348 -9.90 -10.13 18.47
CA ALA A 348 -10.77 -10.07 19.65
C ALA A 348 -10.90 -8.63 20.16
N LYS A 349 -12.15 -8.18 20.34
CA LYS A 349 -12.51 -6.84 20.82
C LYS A 349 -11.82 -6.47 22.15
N SER A 350 -11.45 -7.48 22.96
CA SER A 350 -10.76 -7.33 24.25
C SER A 350 -9.35 -6.71 24.15
N THR A 351 -8.69 -6.78 22.99
CA THR A 351 -7.36 -6.20 22.79
C THR A 351 -7.39 -4.71 22.43
N ARG A 352 -8.59 -4.17 22.15
CA ARG A 352 -8.81 -2.80 21.69
C ARG A 352 -8.60 -1.80 22.85
N THR A 353 -7.75 -0.79 22.65
CA THR A 353 -7.80 0.41 23.49
C THR A 353 -9.16 1.08 23.32
N THR A 354 -9.87 1.40 24.40
CA THR A 354 -11.20 2.02 24.33
C THR A 354 -11.15 3.45 24.86
N ASP A 355 -12.18 4.24 24.57
CA ASP A 355 -12.41 5.55 25.19
C ASP A 355 -12.30 5.50 26.72
N ALA A 356 -12.99 4.55 27.38
CA ALA A 356 -12.94 4.39 28.83
C ALA A 356 -11.52 4.11 29.36
N MET A 357 -10.75 3.26 28.68
CA MET A 357 -9.34 3.02 29.03
C MET A 357 -8.50 4.28 28.81
N THR A 358 -8.75 4.99 27.72
CA THR A 358 -8.04 6.24 27.39
C THR A 358 -8.30 7.29 28.47
N ALA A 359 -9.55 7.47 28.90
CA ALA A 359 -9.91 8.35 30.01
C ALA A 359 -9.12 8.03 31.30
N GLN A 360 -8.92 6.75 31.62
CA GLN A 360 -8.11 6.35 32.78
C GLN A 360 -6.65 6.79 32.66
N PHE A 361 -6.04 6.70 31.48
CA PHE A 361 -4.68 7.20 31.24
C PHE A 361 -4.58 8.73 31.40
N PHE A 362 -5.64 9.45 31.02
CA PHE A 362 -5.68 10.91 31.10
C PHE A 362 -6.06 11.45 32.48
N SER A 363 -6.57 10.62 33.40
CA SER A 363 -6.97 11.02 34.76
C SER A 363 -5.93 11.81 35.55
N ASN A 364 -4.63 11.52 35.34
CA ASN A 364 -3.51 12.12 36.07
C ASN A 364 -2.67 13.10 35.22
N ILE A 365 -3.21 13.53 34.07
CA ILE A 365 -2.55 14.48 33.17
C ILE A 365 -3.12 15.88 33.43
N SER A 366 -2.25 16.87 33.61
CA SER A 366 -2.69 18.24 33.90
C SER A 366 -3.46 18.86 32.72
N THR A 367 -4.41 19.74 33.00
CA THR A 367 -5.18 20.46 31.96
C THR A 367 -4.28 21.16 30.94
N GLN A 368 -3.17 21.76 31.39
CA GLN A 368 -2.20 22.39 30.48
C GLN A 368 -1.58 21.39 29.51
N GLN A 369 -1.16 20.22 29.99
CA GLN A 369 -0.61 19.15 29.14
C GLN A 369 -1.66 18.61 28.17
N GLN A 370 -2.91 18.46 28.63
CA GLN A 370 -4.03 18.03 27.79
C GLN A 370 -4.28 19.02 26.65
N ILE A 371 -4.30 20.34 26.93
CA ILE A 371 -4.45 21.39 25.92
C ILE A 371 -3.29 21.35 24.93
N GLN A 372 -2.05 21.29 25.41
CA GLN A 372 -0.86 21.22 24.55
C GLN A 372 -0.89 19.99 23.64
N LEU A 373 -1.28 18.84 24.19
CA LEU A 373 -1.40 17.60 23.43
C LEU A 373 -2.55 17.68 22.41
N TYR A 374 -3.69 18.27 22.78
CA TYR A 374 -4.77 18.51 21.84
C TYR A 374 -4.31 19.41 20.69
N GLN A 375 -3.58 20.50 20.96
CA GLN A 375 -3.04 21.34 19.89
C GLN A 375 -2.10 20.57 18.95
N LEU A 376 -1.31 19.63 19.48
CA LEU A 376 -0.44 18.77 18.67
C LEU A 376 -1.25 17.88 17.70
N TYR A 377 -2.38 17.32 18.12
CA TYR A 377 -3.22 16.43 17.30
C TYR A 377 -4.45 17.11 16.68
N LYS A 378 -4.62 18.43 16.85
CA LYS A 378 -5.84 19.18 16.49
C LYS A 378 -6.28 18.95 15.05
N LEU A 379 -5.33 18.89 14.11
CA LEU A 379 -5.66 18.66 12.70
C LEU A 379 -6.23 17.26 12.46
N ASP A 380 -5.73 16.23 13.16
CA ASP A 380 -6.29 14.88 13.03
C ASP A 380 -7.74 14.85 13.56
N PHE A 381 -8.03 15.52 14.68
CA PHE A 381 -9.40 15.64 15.19
C PHE A 381 -10.35 16.28 14.17
N LEU A 382 -9.97 17.44 13.65
CA LEU A 382 -10.81 18.22 12.73
C LEU A 382 -10.97 17.51 11.38
N MET A 383 -9.88 17.02 10.82
CA MET A 383 -9.84 16.44 9.48
C MET A 383 -10.60 15.12 9.37
N PHE A 384 -10.63 14.35 10.45
CA PHE A 384 -11.30 13.04 10.47
C PHE A 384 -12.61 13.07 11.27
N ASN A 385 -13.12 14.26 11.60
CA ASN A 385 -14.36 14.49 12.32
C ASN A 385 -14.46 13.62 13.58
N TYR A 386 -13.46 13.74 14.45
CA TYR A 386 -13.50 13.19 15.80
C TYR A 386 -13.92 14.28 16.78
N SER A 387 -14.81 13.95 17.70
CA SER A 387 -15.18 14.83 18.79
C SER A 387 -14.02 15.00 19.77
N ILE A 388 -13.96 16.17 20.40
CA ILE A 388 -13.04 16.37 21.54
C ILE A 388 -13.51 15.46 22.68
N PRO A 389 -12.65 14.59 23.22
CA PRO A 389 -13.04 13.69 24.29
C PRO A 389 -13.55 14.44 25.52
N SER A 390 -14.63 13.92 26.11
CA SER A 390 -15.35 14.59 27.21
C SER A 390 -14.53 14.72 28.49
N TYR A 391 -13.49 13.91 28.67
CA TYR A 391 -12.55 13.97 29.79
C TYR A 391 -11.46 15.03 29.62
N LEU A 392 -11.38 15.70 28.45
CA LEU A 392 -10.48 16.84 28.24
C LEU A 392 -11.08 18.19 28.62
N ARG A 393 -12.26 18.20 29.24
CA ARG A 393 -12.98 19.44 29.52
C ARG A 393 -12.11 20.39 30.33
N SER A 394 -11.79 21.50 29.67
CA SER A 394 -11.40 22.77 30.24
C SER A 394 -12.45 23.17 31.28
N GLU A 395 -12.04 23.41 32.52
CA GLU A 395 -12.74 24.41 33.33
C GLU A 395 -12.50 25.81 32.77
#